data_AF-A0A4R9PS38-F1
#
_entry.id   AF-A0A4R9PS38-F1
#
_cell.length_a   1.000
_cell.length_b   1.000
_cell.length_c   1.000
_cell.angle_alpha   90.00
_cell.angle_beta   90.00
_cell.angle_gamma   90.00
#
_symmetry.space_group_name_H-M   'P 1'
#
loop_
_entity.id
_entity.type
_entity.pdbx_description
1 polymer ?
#
loop_
_entity_poly.entity_id
_entity_poly.type
_entity_poly.pdbx_seq_one_letter_code
_entity_poly.pdbx_strand_id
1 'polypeptide(L)'
;AGRVDLDYLLRYTNAPVLVVQESGSADDGLFVRDGDGNPLAWDRVAKRSVKAADPEAKPALAGSYDVGGRRCVPVFQLIADRYLDDSHSPDAVAERCGVDAATIRRIAAELAHIAF
;
A
#
# COMPACT_ATOMS: atom_id res chain seq x y z
N ALA A 1 -6.03 14.19 6.72
CA ALA A 1 -5.37 13.09 5.96
C ALA A 1 -4.17 12.59 6.75
N GLY A 2 -3.69 11.37 6.50
CA GLY A 2 -2.47 10.84 7.13
C GLY A 2 -2.60 10.28 8.55
N ARG A 3 -3.82 9.94 8.99
CA ARG A 3 -4.07 9.24 10.27
C ARG A 3 -3.95 7.73 10.07
N VAL A 4 -2.75 7.28 9.73
CA VAL A 4 -2.40 5.87 9.47
C VAL A 4 -1.07 5.57 10.13
N ASP A 5 -0.99 4.45 10.85
CA ASP A 5 0.22 4.04 11.56
C ASP A 5 1.17 3.36 10.57
N LEU A 6 2.03 4.17 9.95
CA LEU A 6 2.96 3.72 8.93
C LEU A 6 4.02 2.77 9.51
N ASP A 7 4.40 2.95 10.76
CA ASP A 7 5.39 2.09 11.43
C ASP A 7 4.80 0.69 11.67
N TYR A 8 3.54 0.62 12.09
CA TYR A 8 2.82 -0.65 12.18
C TYR A 8 2.74 -1.35 10.81
N LEU A 9 2.35 -0.61 9.76
CA LEU A 9 2.24 -1.19 8.41
C LEU A 9 3.58 -1.73 7.90
N LEU A 10 4.67 -1.01 8.12
CA LEU A 10 6.02 -1.45 7.76
C LEU A 10 6.43 -2.74 8.48
N ARG A 11 6.05 -2.89 9.75
CA ARG A 11 6.54 -3.98 10.60
C ARG A 11 5.68 -5.25 10.57
N TYR A 12 4.37 -5.10 10.43
CA TYR A 12 3.43 -6.20 10.69
C TYR A 12 2.56 -6.59 9.51
N THR A 13 2.76 -5.99 8.33
CA THR A 13 1.93 -6.24 7.15
C THR A 13 2.78 -6.40 5.89
N ASN A 14 2.13 -6.78 4.79
CA ASN A 14 2.74 -6.81 3.47
C ASN A 14 2.68 -5.46 2.73
N ALA A 15 2.27 -4.37 3.40
CA ALA A 15 2.21 -3.02 2.83
C ALA A 15 3.46 -2.59 2.02
N PRO A 16 4.71 -2.93 2.42
CA PRO A 16 5.90 -2.59 1.64
C PRO A 16 6.27 -3.56 0.52
N VAL A 17 5.61 -4.71 0.41
CA VAL A 17 5.92 -5.72 -0.62
C VAL A 17 5.62 -5.14 -2.00
N LEU A 18 6.53 -5.34 -2.94
CA LEU A 18 6.39 -4.89 -4.33
C LEU A 18 5.47 -5.83 -5.11
N VAL A 19 4.60 -5.21 -5.90
CA VAL A 19 3.68 -5.84 -6.85
C VAL A 19 4.08 -5.41 -8.25
N VAL A 20 4.11 -6.35 -9.20
CA VAL A 20 4.30 -6.06 -10.62
C VAL A 20 3.10 -5.26 -11.15
N GLN A 21 3.37 -4.18 -11.88
CA GLN A 21 2.36 -3.37 -12.54
C GLN A 21 2.68 -3.25 -14.03
N GLU A 22 2.32 -4.28 -14.79
CA GLU A 22 2.59 -4.45 -16.22
C GLU A 22 1.37 -5.08 -16.90
N SER A 23 0.36 -4.25 -17.18
CA SER A 23 -0.91 -4.74 -17.74
C SER A 23 -0.73 -5.63 -18.97
N GLY A 24 -1.32 -6.83 -18.91
CA GLY A 24 -1.22 -7.84 -19.96
C GLY A 24 -0.05 -8.82 -19.82
N SER A 25 0.86 -8.60 -18.87
CA SER A 25 1.86 -9.60 -18.47
C SER A 25 1.19 -10.72 -17.64
N ALA A 26 1.72 -11.94 -17.73
CA ALA A 26 1.25 -13.08 -16.94
C ALA A 26 1.44 -12.86 -15.42
N ASP A 27 2.40 -12.02 -15.07
CA ASP A 27 2.78 -11.72 -13.70
C ASP A 27 2.16 -10.42 -13.18
N ASP A 28 1.34 -9.73 -13.97
CA ASP A 28 0.68 -8.49 -13.56
C ASP A 28 -0.13 -8.70 -12.28
N GLY A 29 0.07 -7.84 -11.28
CA GLY A 29 -0.57 -7.96 -9.98
C GLY A 29 0.03 -9.01 -9.03
N LEU A 30 1.06 -9.76 -9.45
CA LEU A 30 1.77 -10.70 -8.57
C LEU A 30 2.86 -10.02 -7.75
N PHE A 31 3.20 -10.60 -6.60
CA PHE A 31 4.34 -10.14 -5.81
C PHE A 31 5.67 -10.38 -6.52
N VAL A 32 6.55 -9.39 -6.46
CA VAL A 32 7.93 -9.54 -6.90
C VAL A 32 8.66 -10.44 -5.90
N ARG A 33 9.35 -11.46 -6.42
CA ARG A 33 10.11 -12.42 -5.60
C ARG A 33 11.55 -12.57 -6.10
N ASP A 34 12.48 -12.86 -5.20
CA ASP A 34 13.84 -13.29 -5.59
C ASP A 34 13.85 -14.77 -6.04
N GLY A 35 15.03 -15.25 -6.43
CA GLY A 35 15.22 -16.65 -6.88
C GLY A 35 14.95 -17.70 -5.80
N ASP A 36 14.95 -17.31 -4.52
CA ASP A 36 14.60 -18.17 -3.39
C ASP A 36 13.10 -18.10 -3.06
N GLY A 37 12.33 -17.30 -3.81
CA GLY A 37 10.90 -17.09 -3.60
C GLY A 37 10.56 -16.07 -2.51
N ASN A 38 11.51 -15.34 -1.93
CA ASN A 38 11.23 -14.32 -0.92
C ASN A 38 10.57 -13.10 -1.57
N PRO A 39 9.49 -12.54 -0.99
CA PRO A 39 8.91 -11.29 -1.47
C PRO A 39 9.90 -10.14 -1.31
N LEU A 40 9.92 -9.24 -2.29
CA LEU A 40 10.81 -8.08 -2.30
C LEU A 40 10.09 -6.80 -1.90
N ALA A 41 10.82 -5.90 -1.27
CA ALA A 41 10.44 -4.52 -1.02
C ALA A 41 11.48 -3.57 -1.63
N TRP A 42 11.13 -2.30 -1.83
CA TRP A 42 12.10 -1.28 -2.23
C TRP A 42 12.69 -0.56 -1.03
N ASP A 43 14.00 -0.64 -0.84
CA ASP A 43 14.68 0.12 0.20
C ASP A 43 14.93 1.57 -0.28
N ARG A 44 14.32 2.55 0.40
CA ARG A 44 14.40 3.96 0.01
C ARG A 44 15.78 4.59 0.26
N VAL A 45 16.61 4.01 1.12
CA VAL A 45 17.96 4.50 1.43
C VAL A 45 18.99 3.82 0.54
N ALA A 46 18.95 2.49 0.44
CA ALA A 46 19.85 1.73 -0.43
C ALA A 46 19.51 1.85 -1.92
N LYS A 47 18.30 2.36 -2.25
CA LYS A 47 17.79 2.57 -3.61
C LYS A 47 17.86 1.32 -4.48
N ARG A 48 17.43 0.19 -3.90
CA ARG A 48 17.37 -1.12 -4.57
C ARG A 48 16.30 -2.00 -3.95
N SER A 49 15.94 -3.08 -4.65
CA SER A 49 15.12 -4.13 -4.07
C SER A 49 15.89 -4.93 -3.02
N VAL A 50 15.21 -5.30 -1.94
CA VAL A 50 15.70 -6.09 -0.81
C VAL A 50 14.63 -7.09 -0.38
N LYS A 51 14.99 -8.11 0.40
CA LYS A 51 14.00 -9.01 1.00
C LYS A 51 13.06 -8.18 1.87
N ALA A 52 11.75 -8.35 1.71
CA ALA A 52 10.77 -7.56 2.48
C ALA A 52 10.86 -7.83 4.00
N ALA A 53 11.38 -9.00 4.39
CA ALA A 53 11.59 -9.40 5.78
C ALA A 53 12.98 -9.03 6.34
N ASP A 54 13.81 -8.30 5.58
CA ASP A 54 15.10 -7.82 6.06
C ASP A 54 14.90 -6.80 7.21
N PRO A 55 15.36 -7.09 8.44
CA PRO A 55 15.13 -6.22 9.59
C PRO A 55 15.86 -4.87 9.50
N GLU A 56 16.90 -4.77 8.68
CA GLU A 56 17.68 -3.54 8.50
C GLU A 56 17.18 -2.69 7.34
N ALA A 57 16.27 -3.24 6.52
CA ALA A 57 15.72 -2.53 5.38
C ALA A 57 14.92 -1.30 5.83
N LYS A 58 14.86 -0.31 4.95
CA LYS A 58 13.99 0.87 5.07
C LYS A 58 12.98 0.89 3.93
N PRO A 59 11.93 0.04 3.99
CA PRO A 59 11.03 -0.11 2.87
C PRO A 59 10.26 1.17 2.55
N ALA A 60 9.95 1.36 1.27
CA ALA A 60 9.00 2.37 0.81
C ALA A 60 7.57 1.82 0.84
N LEU A 61 6.62 2.65 1.27
CA LEU A 61 5.18 2.36 1.21
C LEU A 61 4.51 3.00 -0.02
N ALA A 62 5.19 3.91 -0.70
CA ALA A 62 4.65 4.69 -1.81
C ALA A 62 5.69 4.80 -2.94
N GLY A 63 5.23 5.05 -4.16
CA GLY A 63 6.05 5.22 -5.35
C GLY A 63 5.98 4.05 -6.33
N SER A 64 6.74 4.20 -7.41
CA SER A 64 6.91 3.22 -8.48
C SER A 64 8.39 3.04 -8.75
N TYR A 65 8.82 1.79 -8.89
CA TYR A 65 10.21 1.40 -8.97
C TYR A 65 10.45 0.44 -10.13
N ASP A 66 11.66 0.47 -10.68
CA ASP A 66 12.12 -0.53 -11.63
C ASP A 66 12.86 -1.65 -10.89
N VAL A 67 12.42 -2.89 -11.07
CA VAL A 67 13.10 -4.07 -10.55
C VAL A 67 13.33 -5.04 -11.69
N GLY A 68 14.56 -5.04 -12.22
CA GLY A 68 14.94 -5.92 -13.32
C GLY A 68 14.24 -5.57 -14.63
N GLY A 69 14.02 -4.27 -14.91
CA GLY A 69 13.34 -3.78 -16.11
C GLY A 69 11.82 -3.80 -16.01
N ARG A 70 11.28 -4.14 -14.83
CA ARG A 70 9.84 -4.27 -14.59
C ARG A 70 9.34 -3.16 -13.69
N ARG A 71 8.20 -2.57 -14.05
CA ARG A 71 7.53 -1.59 -13.19
C ARG A 71 6.88 -2.29 -12.01
N CYS A 72 7.23 -1.86 -10.80
CA CYS A 72 6.69 -2.43 -9.56
C CYS A 72 6.29 -1.33 -8.57
N VAL A 73 5.27 -1.58 -7.76
CA VAL A 73 4.75 -0.62 -6.77
C VAL A 73 4.53 -1.32 -5.43
N PRO A 74 4.74 -0.66 -4.27
CA PRO A 74 4.37 -1.23 -2.98
C PRO A 74 2.86 -1.51 -2.90
N VAL A 75 2.45 -2.57 -2.20
CA VAL A 75 1.02 -2.87 -1.94
C VAL A 75 0.27 -1.65 -1.40
N PHE A 76 0.88 -0.90 -0.47
CA PHE A 76 0.24 0.28 0.09
C PHE A 76 -0.02 1.39 -0.93
N GLN A 77 0.82 1.54 -1.96
CA GLN A 77 0.56 2.47 -3.05
C GLN A 77 -0.73 2.10 -3.79
N LEU A 78 -0.94 0.82 -4.08
CA LEU A 78 -2.16 0.34 -4.76
C LEU A 78 -3.42 0.59 -3.91
N ILE A 79 -3.32 0.37 -2.60
CA ILE A 79 -4.42 0.64 -1.66
C ILE A 79 -4.71 2.15 -1.63
N ALA A 80 -3.67 2.98 -1.52
CA ALA A 80 -3.80 4.43 -1.50
C ALA A 80 -4.44 4.93 -2.80
N ASP A 81 -3.94 4.52 -3.96
CA ASP A 81 -4.49 4.90 -5.27
C ASP A 81 -5.97 4.52 -5.39
N ARG A 82 -6.35 3.33 -4.91
CA ARG A 82 -7.74 2.87 -4.96
C ARG A 82 -8.67 3.66 -4.05
N TYR A 83 -8.28 3.89 -2.80
CA TYR A 83 -9.18 4.44 -1.78
C TYR A 83 -9.07 5.95 -1.59
N LEU A 84 -8.08 6.60 -2.20
CA LEU A 84 -8.05 8.06 -2.35
C LEU A 84 -8.83 8.54 -3.57
N ASP A 85 -9.23 7.64 -4.47
CA ASP A 85 -10.13 7.98 -5.56
C ASP A 85 -11.49 8.49 -5.04
N ASP A 86 -12.00 9.56 -5.65
CA ASP A 86 -13.24 10.22 -5.22
C ASP A 86 -14.47 9.29 -5.24
N SER A 87 -14.45 8.21 -6.04
CA SER A 87 -15.49 7.18 -6.02
C SER A 87 -15.59 6.40 -4.70
N HIS A 88 -14.55 6.47 -3.86
CA HIS A 88 -14.54 5.92 -2.50
C HIS A 88 -14.74 7.00 -1.41
N SER A 89 -14.99 8.26 -1.79
CA SER A 89 -15.29 9.31 -0.82
C SER A 89 -16.55 8.99 -0.02
N PRO A 90 -16.68 9.48 1.23
CA PRO A 90 -17.87 9.24 2.05
C PRO A 90 -19.18 9.62 1.36
N ASP A 91 -19.20 10.68 0.55
CA ASP A 91 -20.42 11.09 -0.18
C ASP A 91 -20.73 10.12 -1.33
N ALA A 92 -19.71 9.65 -2.05
CA ALA A 92 -19.88 8.73 -3.16
C ALA A 92 -20.37 7.33 -2.73
N VAL A 93 -20.02 6.90 -1.51
CA VAL A 93 -20.36 5.55 -1.03
C VAL A 93 -21.55 5.49 -0.08
N ALA A 94 -22.08 6.63 0.38
CA ALA A 94 -23.11 6.68 1.42
C ALA A 94 -24.36 5.86 1.08
N GLU A 95 -24.92 6.05 -0.11
CA GLU A 95 -26.10 5.31 -0.59
C GLU A 95 -25.81 3.81 -0.71
N ARG A 96 -24.67 3.46 -1.32
CA ARG A 96 -24.24 2.06 -1.50
C ARG A 96 -24.04 1.33 -0.17
N CYS A 97 -23.51 2.02 0.83
CA CYS A 97 -23.27 1.46 2.16
C CYS A 97 -24.50 1.51 3.06
N GLY A 98 -25.52 2.30 2.73
CA GLY A 98 -26.67 2.56 3.61
C GLY A 98 -26.28 3.34 4.88
N VAL A 99 -25.21 4.14 4.83
CA VAL A 99 -24.69 4.90 5.97
C VAL A 99 -24.44 6.33 5.53
N ASP A 100 -25.03 7.30 6.23
CA ASP A 100 -24.85 8.72 5.91
C ASP A 100 -23.37 9.12 5.87
N ALA A 101 -23.01 9.94 4.88
CA ALA A 101 -21.63 10.39 4.68
C ALA A 101 -21.07 11.13 5.91
N ALA A 102 -21.93 11.83 6.67
CA ALA A 102 -21.55 12.46 7.94
C ALA A 102 -21.18 11.41 9.01
N THR A 103 -21.91 10.30 9.06
CA THR A 103 -21.63 9.18 9.98
C THR A 103 -20.32 8.48 9.62
N ILE A 104 -20.05 8.22 8.33
CA ILE A 104 -18.79 7.64 7.87
C ILE A 104 -17.60 8.51 8.32
N ARG A 105 -17.67 9.83 8.09
CA ARG A 105 -16.63 10.78 8.52
C ARG A 105 -16.44 10.80 10.02
N ARG A 106 -17.55 10.81 10.78
CA ARG A 106 -17.51 10.80 12.25
C ARG A 106 -16.79 9.56 12.76
N ILE A 107 -17.17 8.37 12.29
CA ILE A 107 -16.53 7.11 12.70
C ILE A 107 -15.03 7.10 12.34
N ALA A 108 -14.67 7.53 11.12
CA ALA A 108 -13.26 7.61 10.72
C ALA A 108 -12.45 8.59 11.61
N ALA A 109 -13.05 9.71 11.98
CA ALA A 109 -12.41 10.70 12.86
C ALA A 109 -12.25 10.17 14.30
N GLU A 110 -13.24 9.44 14.83
CA GLU A 110 -13.22 8.81 16.14
C GLU A 110 -12.13 7.71 16.21
N LEU A 111 -12.09 6.82 15.23
CA LEU A 111 -11.05 5.77 15.13
C LEU A 111 -9.66 6.40 15.16
N ALA A 112 -9.46 7.45 14.37
CA ALA A 112 -8.19 8.13 14.32
C ALA A 112 -7.85 8.91 15.60
N HIS A 113 -8.84 9.44 16.32
CA HIS A 113 -8.60 10.14 17.59
C HIS A 113 -8.17 9.19 18.71
N ILE A 114 -8.64 7.94 18.68
CA ILE A 114 -8.23 6.92 19.65
C ILE A 114 -6.88 6.31 19.29
N ALA A 115 -6.57 6.19 18.01
CA ALA A 115 -5.31 5.60 17.54
C ALA A 115 -4.10 6.55 17.58
N PHE A 116 -4.32 7.88 17.53
CA PHE A 116 -3.28 8.91 17.46
C PHE A 116 -3.62 10.11 18.35
#